data_AF-A0A356UBD5-F1
#
_entry.id   AF-A0A356UBD5-F1
#
_cell.length_a   1.000
_cell.length_b   1.000
_cell.length_c   1.000
_cell.angle_alpha   90.00
_cell.angle_beta   90.00
_cell.angle_gamma   90.00
#
_symmetry.space_group_name_H-M   'P 1'
#
loop_
_entity.id
_entity.type
_entity.pdbx_description
1 polymer ?
#
loop_
_entity_poly.entity_id
_entity_poly.type
_entity_poly.pdbx_seq_one_letter_code
_entity_poly.pdbx_strand_id
1 'polypeptide(L)'
;MFTTRIIDIKEKDSFNKFIAFHRKGHFLQLWEWGEVKKGMGWEPLPLVLEHDGEIRASLLILKRKLPLPILKRCIFYSPRGPVIDTDSEELAQALFAGASRVAKEHGAIFLKIDPDVEVDNERFKNILHECSFRQNETGLDFEGVQPNFVFRLDITPSEISLLQNMHSKWRYNIRLAGRKGVKIRTAEDKNDLQVFYRILEETAIRDKFLIR
;
A
#
# COMPACT_ATOMS: atom_id res chain seq x y z
N MET A 1 11.23 -14.48 -21.75
CA MET A 1 10.52 -13.26 -22.25
C MET A 1 9.56 -12.81 -21.18
N PHE A 2 9.47 -11.50 -20.92
CA PHE A 2 8.53 -10.98 -19.93
C PHE A 2 7.08 -11.12 -20.39
N THR A 3 6.21 -11.57 -19.49
CA THR A 3 4.77 -11.67 -19.73
C THR A 3 4.00 -11.03 -18.58
N THR A 4 2.87 -10.38 -18.87
CA THR A 4 2.01 -9.80 -17.84
C THR A 4 0.62 -10.40 -17.88
N ARG A 5 0.04 -10.68 -16.72
CA ARG A 5 -1.32 -11.23 -16.63
C ARG A 5 -2.00 -10.80 -15.32
N ILE A 6 -3.32 -10.70 -15.38
CA ILE A 6 -4.15 -10.62 -14.17
C ILE A 6 -4.28 -12.03 -13.61
N ILE A 7 -3.98 -12.20 -12.33
CA ILE A 7 -4.05 -13.49 -11.65
C ILE A 7 -5.39 -13.67 -10.94
N ASP A 8 -5.74 -14.92 -10.65
CA ASP A 8 -6.95 -15.27 -9.89
C ASP A 8 -6.62 -15.79 -8.48
N ILE A 9 -7.67 -16.10 -7.71
CA ILE A 9 -7.57 -16.52 -6.31
C ILE A 9 -6.70 -17.76 -6.09
N LYS A 10 -6.54 -18.63 -7.09
CA LYS A 10 -5.73 -19.85 -7.01
C LYS A 10 -4.24 -19.53 -6.83
N GLU A 11 -3.83 -18.32 -7.18
CA GLU A 11 -2.44 -17.86 -7.15
C GLU A 11 -2.19 -16.83 -6.05
N LYS A 12 -3.18 -16.64 -5.17
CA LYS A 12 -3.10 -15.74 -4.02
C LYS A 12 -1.85 -16.00 -3.18
N ASP A 13 -1.55 -17.26 -2.88
CA ASP A 13 -0.47 -17.60 -1.95
C ASP A 13 0.91 -17.29 -2.56
N SER A 14 1.12 -17.58 -3.84
CA SER A 14 2.37 -17.23 -4.53
C SER A 14 2.53 -15.71 -4.68
N PHE A 15 1.44 -14.99 -4.98
CA PHE A 15 1.40 -13.54 -5.05
C PHE A 15 1.73 -12.87 -3.71
N ASN A 16 1.06 -13.29 -2.63
CA ASN A 16 1.30 -12.76 -1.30
C ASN A 16 2.72 -13.11 -0.81
N LYS A 17 3.23 -14.31 -1.14
CA LYS A 17 4.62 -14.68 -0.86
C LYS A 17 5.59 -13.75 -1.57
N PHE A 18 5.40 -13.48 -2.86
CA PHE A 18 6.23 -12.51 -3.59
C PHE A 18 6.24 -11.15 -2.90
N ILE A 19 5.06 -10.61 -2.56
CA ILE A 19 4.95 -9.31 -1.89
C ILE A 19 5.63 -9.31 -0.53
N ALA A 20 5.42 -10.34 0.29
CA ALA A 20 5.95 -10.41 1.65
C ALA A 20 7.49 -10.47 1.70
N PHE A 21 8.12 -11.09 0.70
CA PHE A 21 9.58 -11.25 0.65
C PHE A 21 10.28 -10.21 -0.25
N HIS A 22 9.54 -9.41 -1.02
CA HIS A 22 10.12 -8.36 -1.84
C HIS A 22 10.50 -7.14 -0.98
N ARG A 23 11.68 -6.54 -1.23
CA ARG A 23 12.19 -5.36 -0.47
C ARG A 23 11.24 -4.15 -0.53
N LYS A 24 10.49 -4.03 -1.62
CA LYS A 24 9.44 -3.02 -1.85
C LYS A 24 8.01 -3.54 -1.65
N GLY A 25 7.86 -4.67 -0.96
CA GLY A 25 6.57 -5.20 -0.56
C GLY A 25 5.82 -4.25 0.36
N HIS A 26 4.50 -4.17 0.20
CA HIS A 26 3.65 -3.33 1.05
C HIS A 26 2.32 -4.02 1.30
N PHE A 27 1.75 -3.92 2.51
CA PHE A 27 0.50 -4.62 2.86
C PHE A 27 -0.69 -4.18 1.97
N LEU A 28 -0.67 -2.93 1.49
CA LEU A 28 -1.65 -2.38 0.53
C LEU A 28 -1.58 -3.01 -0.86
N GLN A 29 -0.58 -3.84 -1.13
CA GLN A 29 -0.45 -4.61 -2.38
C GLN A 29 -0.87 -6.08 -2.20
N LEU A 30 -1.14 -6.54 -0.97
CA LEU A 30 -1.59 -7.92 -0.70
C LEU A 30 -3.00 -8.18 -1.24
N TRP A 31 -3.28 -9.45 -1.54
CA TRP A 31 -4.60 -9.90 -2.01
C TRP A 31 -5.74 -9.42 -1.10
N GLU A 32 -5.57 -9.57 0.21
CA GLU A 32 -6.54 -9.20 1.24
C GLU A 32 -6.91 -7.72 1.18
N TRP A 33 -5.99 -6.84 0.78
CA TRP A 33 -6.30 -5.44 0.61
C TRP A 33 -7.29 -5.22 -0.55
N GLY A 34 -7.15 -5.99 -1.62
CA GLY A 34 -8.12 -6.03 -2.72
C GLY A 34 -9.51 -6.43 -2.24
N GLU A 35 -9.61 -7.46 -1.39
CA GLU A 35 -10.90 -7.92 -0.81
C GLU A 35 -11.52 -6.85 0.10
N VAL A 36 -10.73 -6.18 0.94
CA VAL A 36 -11.21 -5.05 1.76
C VAL A 36 -11.78 -3.94 0.88
N LYS A 37 -11.11 -3.62 -0.23
CA LYS A 37 -11.54 -2.55 -1.14
C LYS A 37 -12.71 -2.94 -2.03
N LYS A 38 -12.92 -4.23 -2.26
CA LYS A 38 -14.11 -4.76 -2.96
C LYS A 38 -15.40 -4.34 -2.27
N GLY A 39 -15.44 -4.40 -0.93
CA GLY A 39 -16.56 -3.91 -0.13
C GLY A 39 -16.81 -2.39 -0.22
N MET A 40 -15.85 -1.63 -0.75
CA MET A 40 -15.90 -0.17 -0.90
C MET A 40 -16.12 0.27 -2.36
N GLY A 41 -16.57 -0.64 -3.23
CA GLY A 41 -16.87 -0.36 -4.64
C GLY A 41 -15.66 -0.33 -5.57
N TRP A 42 -14.53 -0.92 -5.15
CA TRP A 42 -13.37 -1.14 -6.00
C TRP A 42 -13.39 -2.56 -6.57
N GLU A 43 -12.82 -2.75 -7.75
CA GLU A 43 -12.61 -4.05 -8.38
C GLU A 43 -11.09 -4.32 -8.40
N PRO A 44 -10.59 -5.29 -7.63
CA PRO A 44 -9.16 -5.60 -7.62
C PRO A 44 -8.76 -6.37 -8.89
N LEU A 45 -7.65 -5.95 -9.49
CA LEU A 45 -7.02 -6.54 -10.67
C LEU A 45 -5.53 -6.75 -10.35
N PRO A 46 -5.16 -7.84 -9.67
CA PRO A 46 -3.76 -8.10 -9.32
C PRO A 46 -2.99 -8.46 -10.59
N LEU A 47 -2.14 -7.55 -11.05
CA LEU A 47 -1.29 -7.71 -12.23
C LEU A 47 0.09 -8.20 -11.80
N VAL A 48 0.57 -9.28 -12.43
CA VAL A 48 1.94 -9.77 -12.26
C VAL A 48 2.73 -9.61 -13.56
N LEU A 49 4.02 -9.39 -13.43
CA LEU A 49 5.03 -9.51 -14.48
C LEU A 49 5.87 -10.75 -14.18
N GLU A 50 5.94 -11.67 -15.14
CA GLU A 50 6.64 -12.94 -14.99
C GLU A 50 7.78 -13.08 -15.98
N HIS A 51 8.82 -13.78 -15.54
CA HIS A 51 9.92 -14.27 -16.36
C HIS A 51 10.24 -15.70 -15.94
N ASP A 52 10.20 -16.63 -16.90
CA ASP A 52 10.45 -18.06 -16.68
C ASP A 52 9.59 -18.68 -15.58
N GLY A 53 8.32 -18.28 -15.50
CA GLY A 53 7.35 -18.78 -14.52
C GLY A 53 7.48 -18.19 -13.12
N GLU A 54 8.39 -17.24 -12.90
CA GLU A 54 8.56 -16.54 -11.62
C GLU A 54 8.05 -15.10 -11.69
N ILE A 55 7.35 -14.67 -10.65
CA ILE A 55 6.92 -13.27 -10.50
C ILE A 55 8.18 -12.40 -10.26
N ARG A 56 8.39 -11.41 -11.13
CA ARG A 56 9.49 -10.45 -11.06
C ARG A 56 9.03 -9.06 -10.60
N ALA A 57 7.77 -8.71 -10.87
CA ALA A 57 7.16 -7.48 -10.39
C ALA A 57 5.65 -7.64 -10.29
N SER A 58 4.99 -6.78 -9.51
CA SER A 58 3.53 -6.78 -9.44
C SER A 58 2.92 -5.40 -9.19
N LEU A 59 1.62 -5.30 -9.47
CA LEU A 59 0.80 -4.12 -9.24
C LEU A 59 -0.63 -4.55 -8.87
N LEU A 60 -1.05 -4.33 -7.63
CA LEU A 60 -2.45 -4.49 -7.25
C LEU A 60 -3.25 -3.26 -7.73
N ILE A 61 -3.83 -3.38 -8.91
CA ILE A 61 -4.68 -2.32 -9.47
C ILE A 61 -6.06 -2.39 -8.82
N LEU A 62 -6.50 -1.29 -8.22
CA LEU A 62 -7.87 -1.09 -7.77
C LEU A 62 -8.60 -0.25 -8.82
N LYS A 63 -9.57 -0.87 -9.50
CA LYS A 63 -10.42 -0.22 -10.50
C LYS A 63 -11.67 0.35 -9.85
N ARG A 64 -12.01 1.60 -10.16
CA ARG A 64 -13.28 2.22 -9.76
C ARG A 64 -13.99 2.82 -10.96
N LYS A 65 -15.23 2.43 -11.19
CA LYS A 65 -16.07 2.98 -12.26
C LYS A 65 -16.43 4.43 -11.93
N LEU A 66 -16.42 5.29 -12.94
CA LEU A 66 -16.90 6.67 -12.80
C LEU A 66 -18.43 6.69 -12.97
N PRO A 67 -19.17 7.49 -12.18
CA PRO A 67 -20.62 7.60 -12.28
C PRO A 67 -21.02 8.51 -13.46
N LEU A 68 -20.60 8.14 -14.68
CA LEU A 68 -20.91 8.86 -15.92
C LEU A 68 -21.93 8.04 -16.74
N PRO A 69 -23.17 8.52 -16.94
CA PRO A 69 -24.27 7.71 -17.48
C PRO A 69 -24.05 7.14 -18.91
N ILE A 70 -23.24 7.81 -19.73
CA ILE A 70 -23.10 7.51 -21.17
C ILE A 70 -21.76 6.86 -21.50
N LEU A 71 -20.73 7.07 -20.68
CA LEU A 71 -19.36 6.65 -20.98
C LEU A 71 -18.86 5.62 -19.95
N LYS A 72 -18.58 4.40 -20.41
CA LYS A 72 -17.99 3.33 -19.59
C LYS A 72 -16.50 3.61 -19.32
N ARG A 73 -16.21 4.59 -18.46
CA ARG A 73 -14.84 4.89 -17.97
C ARG A 73 -14.64 4.46 -16.54
N CYS A 74 -13.39 4.21 -16.20
CA CYS A 74 -12.96 3.96 -14.84
C CYS A 74 -11.65 4.69 -14.53
N ILE A 75 -11.27 4.68 -13.26
CA ILE A 75 -9.95 5.08 -12.80
C ILE A 75 -9.24 3.86 -12.22
N PHE A 76 -7.94 3.80 -12.39
CA PHE A 76 -7.08 2.81 -11.74
C PHE A 76 -6.25 3.50 -10.66
N TYR A 77 -6.13 2.83 -9.52
CA TYR A 77 -5.27 3.26 -8.42
C TYR A 77 -4.55 2.05 -7.85
N SER A 78 -3.23 2.13 -7.68
CA SER A 78 -2.45 1.09 -7.03
C SER A 78 -1.73 1.65 -5.80
N PRO A 79 -2.31 1.53 -4.59
CA PRO A 79 -1.77 2.11 -3.37
C PRO A 79 -0.42 1.48 -2.99
N ARG A 80 0.63 2.30 -2.87
CA ARG A 80 2.03 1.92 -2.58
C ARG A 80 2.65 0.95 -3.57
N GLY A 81 2.01 0.72 -4.71
CA GLY A 81 2.61 -0.03 -5.81
C GLY A 81 3.44 0.87 -6.75
N PRO A 82 4.22 0.28 -7.67
CA PRO A 82 4.43 -1.16 -7.88
C PRO A 82 5.29 -1.83 -6.80
N VAL A 83 5.20 -3.16 -6.73
CA VAL A 83 6.19 -4.01 -6.04
C VAL A 83 7.19 -4.48 -7.09
N ILE A 84 8.34 -3.79 -7.16
CA ILE A 84 9.35 -3.97 -8.20
C ILE A 84 10.73 -3.57 -7.67
N ASP A 85 11.79 -4.12 -8.27
CA ASP A 85 13.12 -3.56 -8.14
C ASP A 85 13.17 -2.17 -8.81
N THR A 86 13.29 -1.12 -7.99
CA THR A 86 13.25 0.27 -8.45
C THR A 86 14.46 0.70 -9.27
N ASP A 87 15.50 -0.14 -9.32
CA ASP A 87 16.66 0.07 -10.18
C ASP A 87 16.49 -0.54 -11.59
N SER A 88 15.46 -1.37 -11.80
CA SER A 88 15.25 -2.09 -13.06
C SER A 88 14.28 -1.36 -14.00
N GLU A 89 14.84 -0.63 -14.95
CA GLU A 89 14.08 0.02 -16.03
C GLU A 89 13.32 -1.00 -16.90
N GLU A 90 13.96 -2.11 -17.25
CA GLU A 90 13.37 -3.18 -18.07
C GLU A 90 12.11 -3.78 -17.43
N LEU A 91 12.17 -4.09 -16.13
CA LEU A 91 11.00 -4.59 -15.39
C LEU A 91 9.89 -3.52 -15.33
N ALA A 92 10.25 -2.26 -15.12
CA ALA A 92 9.27 -1.17 -15.01
C ALA A 92 8.55 -0.97 -16.34
N GLN A 93 9.30 -0.87 -17.44
CA GLN A 93 8.75 -0.74 -18.78
C GLN A 93 7.83 -1.91 -19.12
N ALA A 94 8.23 -3.15 -18.83
CA ALA A 94 7.43 -4.34 -19.10
C ALA A 94 6.14 -4.39 -18.26
N LEU A 95 6.23 -4.10 -16.95
CA LEU A 95 5.08 -4.05 -16.04
C LEU A 95 4.09 -2.97 -16.46
N PHE A 96 4.56 -1.74 -16.70
CA PHE A 96 3.70 -0.61 -17.05
C PHE A 96 3.15 -0.69 -18.48
N ALA A 97 3.86 -1.32 -19.41
CA ALA A 97 3.28 -1.68 -20.71
C ALA A 97 2.11 -2.66 -20.54
N GLY A 98 2.23 -3.65 -19.64
CA GLY A 98 1.13 -4.54 -19.27
C GLY A 98 -0.04 -3.81 -18.62
N ALA A 99 0.24 -2.95 -17.64
CA ALA A 99 -0.78 -2.14 -16.98
C ALA A 99 -1.51 -1.21 -17.97
N SER A 100 -0.78 -0.65 -18.96
CA SER A 100 -1.35 0.18 -20.03
C SER A 100 -2.30 -0.61 -20.93
N ARG A 101 -2.00 -1.88 -21.25
CA ARG A 101 -2.93 -2.76 -21.99
C ARG A 101 -4.22 -2.99 -21.20
N VAL A 102 -4.10 -3.40 -19.93
CA VAL A 102 -5.26 -3.61 -19.04
C VAL A 102 -6.08 -2.32 -18.88
N ALA A 103 -5.40 -1.16 -18.75
CA ALA A 103 -6.05 0.14 -18.66
C ALA A 103 -6.89 0.45 -19.92
N LYS A 104 -6.36 0.19 -21.13
CA LYS A 104 -7.08 0.39 -22.39
C LYS A 104 -8.29 -0.54 -22.51
N GLU A 105 -8.12 -1.82 -22.17
CA GLU A 105 -9.19 -2.83 -22.18
C GLU A 105 -10.36 -2.45 -21.24
N HIS A 106 -10.04 -1.88 -20.08
CA HIS A 106 -11.03 -1.47 -19.07
C HIS A 106 -11.54 -0.03 -19.25
N GLY A 107 -11.04 0.71 -20.25
CA GLY A 107 -11.40 2.11 -20.47
C GLY A 107 -10.97 3.05 -19.33
N ALA A 108 -9.85 2.74 -18.66
CA ALA A 108 -9.31 3.58 -17.60
C ALA A 108 -8.78 4.91 -18.16
N ILE A 109 -9.11 6.02 -17.49
CA ILE A 109 -8.65 7.36 -17.91
C ILE A 109 -7.23 7.68 -17.40
N PHE A 110 -6.83 7.07 -16.29
CA PHE A 110 -5.48 7.13 -15.75
C PHE A 110 -5.23 5.94 -14.81
N LEU A 111 -3.95 5.67 -14.57
CA LEU A 111 -3.45 4.86 -13.46
C LEU A 111 -2.69 5.79 -12.50
N LYS A 112 -3.14 5.84 -11.24
CA LYS A 112 -2.45 6.54 -10.16
C LYS A 112 -1.65 5.55 -9.31
N ILE A 113 -0.42 5.90 -8.98
CA ILE A 113 0.45 5.17 -8.06
C ILE A 113 1.04 6.14 -7.03
N ASP A 114 1.46 5.62 -5.89
CA ASP A 114 2.15 6.35 -4.81
C ASP A 114 3.21 5.44 -4.15
N PRO A 115 4.24 5.01 -4.91
CA PRO A 115 5.20 3.99 -4.48
C PRO A 115 5.94 4.39 -3.20
N ASP A 116 6.30 3.38 -2.40
CA ASP A 116 7.09 3.55 -1.18
C ASP A 116 8.60 3.65 -1.47
N VAL A 117 9.00 4.82 -1.95
CA VAL A 117 10.38 5.16 -2.33
C VAL A 117 10.82 6.45 -1.67
N GLU A 118 12.13 6.60 -1.50
CA GLU A 118 12.72 7.82 -0.95
C GLU A 118 12.55 8.98 -1.95
N VAL A 119 12.38 10.19 -1.40
CA VAL A 119 12.09 11.40 -2.19
C VAL A 119 13.22 11.79 -3.11
N ASP A 120 14.45 11.39 -2.80
CA ASP A 120 15.69 11.67 -3.54
C ASP A 120 16.10 10.52 -4.47
N ASN A 121 15.24 9.51 -4.66
CA ASN A 121 15.47 8.46 -5.65
C ASN A 121 15.19 8.99 -7.08
N GLU A 122 16.12 9.78 -7.60
CA GLU A 122 16.04 10.39 -8.94
C GLU A 122 16.00 9.35 -10.06
N ARG A 123 16.68 8.21 -9.87
CA ARG A 123 16.67 7.13 -10.86
C ARG A 123 15.27 6.59 -11.08
N PHE A 124 14.55 6.26 -10.01
CA PHE A 124 13.20 5.72 -10.14
C PHE A 124 12.22 6.78 -10.65
N LYS A 125 12.41 8.06 -10.30
CA LYS A 125 11.64 9.16 -10.91
C LYS A 125 11.82 9.21 -12.43
N ASN A 126 13.05 9.08 -12.92
CA ASN A 126 13.33 9.07 -14.36
C ASN A 126 12.69 7.87 -15.05
N ILE A 127 12.80 6.67 -14.46
CA ILE A 127 12.13 5.46 -14.97
C ILE A 127 10.61 5.67 -15.06
N LEU A 128 9.99 6.28 -14.04
CA LEU A 128 8.56 6.59 -14.06
C LEU A 128 8.21 7.60 -15.16
N HIS A 129 9.03 8.62 -15.35
CA HIS A 129 8.85 9.62 -16.41
C HIS A 129 8.92 8.98 -17.80
N GLU A 130 9.88 8.10 -18.05
CA GLU A 130 10.00 7.32 -19.30
C GLU A 130 8.79 6.40 -19.51
N CYS A 131 8.23 5.87 -18.42
CA CYS A 131 6.97 5.13 -18.41
C CYS A 131 5.72 6.02 -18.52
N SER A 132 5.87 7.29 -18.90
CA SER A 132 4.80 8.29 -19.09
C SER A 132 4.02 8.67 -17.83
N PHE A 133 4.55 8.39 -16.64
CA PHE A 133 3.99 8.94 -15.41
C PHE A 133 4.34 10.42 -15.27
N ARG A 134 3.43 11.16 -14.64
CA ARG A 134 3.66 12.54 -14.23
C ARG A 134 3.49 12.63 -12.73
N GLN A 135 4.43 13.31 -12.07
CA GLN A 135 4.31 13.55 -10.64
C GLN A 135 3.14 14.51 -10.40
N ASN A 136 2.31 14.16 -9.42
CA ASN A 136 1.21 15.02 -9.00
C ASN A 136 1.75 16.01 -7.95
N GLU A 137 1.71 17.30 -8.25
CA GLU A 137 2.11 18.38 -7.33
C GLU A 137 0.99 18.74 -6.32
N THR A 138 0.30 17.73 -5.78
CA THR A 138 -0.55 17.97 -4.61
C THR A 138 0.36 18.27 -3.42
N GLY A 139 0.12 19.37 -2.73
CA GLY A 139 1.00 19.95 -1.70
C GLY A 139 1.40 19.00 -0.56
N LEU A 140 2.27 19.49 0.33
CA LEU A 140 2.80 18.75 1.49
C LEU A 140 1.74 18.27 2.49
N ASP A 141 0.49 18.68 2.31
CA ASP A 141 -0.64 18.35 3.17
C ASP A 141 -1.15 16.92 2.91
N PHE A 142 -1.86 16.37 3.90
CA PHE A 142 -2.54 15.06 3.86
C PHE A 142 -3.67 14.96 2.78
N GLU A 143 -3.63 15.80 1.76
CA GLU A 143 -4.53 15.80 0.60
C GLU A 143 -4.19 14.68 -0.42
N GLY A 144 -2.97 14.12 -0.34
CA GLY A 144 -2.64 12.87 -0.99
C GLY A 144 -3.45 11.69 -0.43
N VAL A 145 -3.66 10.64 -1.22
CA VAL A 145 -4.36 9.42 -0.74
C VAL A 145 -3.51 8.70 0.33
N GLN A 146 -2.18 8.82 0.21
CA GLN A 146 -1.20 8.31 1.16
C GLN A 146 -0.26 9.44 1.60
N PRO A 147 0.22 9.44 2.86
CA PRO A 147 1.21 10.41 3.31
C PRO A 147 2.58 10.17 2.65
N ASN A 148 3.24 11.24 2.21
CA ASN A 148 4.58 11.16 1.61
C ASN A 148 5.68 10.94 2.65
N PHE A 149 5.48 11.43 3.88
CA PHE A 149 6.44 11.31 4.97
C PHE A 149 5.83 10.48 6.11
N VAL A 150 6.55 9.44 6.52
CA VAL A 150 6.13 8.51 7.57
C VAL A 150 7.27 8.30 8.57
N PHE A 151 6.92 8.11 9.85
CA PHE A 151 7.89 7.73 10.86
C PHE A 151 8.11 6.21 10.80
N ARG A 152 9.36 5.78 10.58
CA ARG A 152 9.76 4.37 10.61
C ARG A 152 10.78 4.15 11.72
N LEU A 153 10.50 3.18 12.58
CA LEU A 153 11.44 2.70 13.58
C LEU A 153 12.00 1.36 13.11
N ASP A 154 13.31 1.26 12.97
CA ASP A 154 13.97 -0.03 12.76
C ASP A 154 13.86 -0.86 14.05
N ILE A 155 13.21 -2.03 13.94
CA ILE A 155 12.97 -2.96 15.05
C ILE A 155 13.91 -4.17 15.02
N THR A 156 14.91 -4.17 14.13
CA THR A 156 15.96 -5.19 14.08
C THR A 156 16.79 -5.27 15.38
N PRO A 157 17.11 -4.15 16.07
CA PRO A 157 17.81 -4.20 17.35
C PRO A 157 17.00 -4.88 18.46
N SER A 158 17.69 -5.34 19.51
CA SER A 158 17.02 -5.94 20.68
C SER A 158 16.12 -4.94 21.41
N GLU A 159 15.09 -5.44 22.09
CA GLU A 159 14.16 -4.61 22.88
C GLU A 159 14.90 -3.72 23.90
N ILE A 160 15.97 -4.24 24.52
CA ILE A 160 16.81 -3.48 25.46
C ILE A 160 17.46 -2.29 24.77
N SER A 161 18.04 -2.51 23.58
CA SER A 161 18.67 -1.45 22.78
C SER A 161 17.65 -0.40 22.32
N LEU A 162 16.50 -0.86 21.82
CA LEU A 162 15.40 0.02 21.42
C LEU A 162 14.94 0.89 22.58
N LEU A 163 14.69 0.31 23.75
CA LEU A 163 14.30 1.05 24.95
C LEU A 163 15.37 2.06 25.36
N GLN A 164 16.65 1.67 25.40
CA GLN A 164 17.76 2.55 25.78
C GLN A 164 17.85 3.79 24.86
N ASN A 165 17.56 3.62 23.57
CA ASN A 165 17.57 4.70 22.58
C ASN A 165 16.33 5.60 22.60
N MET A 166 15.25 5.23 23.29
CA MET A 166 14.07 6.10 23.43
C MET A 166 14.37 7.33 24.29
N HIS A 167 13.57 8.40 24.14
CA HIS A 167 13.62 9.52 25.07
C HIS A 167 13.32 9.06 26.52
N SER A 168 14.02 9.64 27.51
CA SER A 168 13.91 9.22 28.92
C SER A 168 12.48 9.21 29.47
N LYS A 169 11.70 10.24 29.11
CA LYS A 169 10.27 10.36 29.45
C LYS A 169 9.42 9.21 28.89
N TRP A 170 9.72 8.73 27.68
CA TRP A 170 8.98 7.62 27.05
C TRP A 170 9.25 6.30 27.77
N ARG A 171 10.53 6.00 28.06
CA ARG A 171 10.89 4.83 28.88
C ARG A 171 10.20 4.84 30.24
N TYR A 172 10.16 6.01 30.89
CA TYR A 172 9.48 6.18 32.17
C TYR A 172 7.99 5.85 32.07
N ASN A 173 7.30 6.39 31.05
CA ASN A 173 5.87 6.16 30.82
C ASN A 173 5.53 4.70 30.52
N ILE A 174 6.35 4.01 29.71
CA ILE A 174 6.18 2.58 29.44
C ILE A 174 6.22 1.77 30.74
N ARG A 175 7.23 2.01 31.59
CA ARG A 175 7.34 1.33 32.90
C ARG A 175 6.21 1.73 33.85
N LEU A 176 5.77 2.99 33.80
CA LEU A 176 4.66 3.47 34.62
C LEU A 176 3.36 2.75 34.25
N ALA A 177 3.05 2.56 32.96
CA ALA A 177 1.88 1.82 32.51
C ALA A 177 1.87 0.38 33.08
N GLY A 178 3.03 -0.31 33.04
CA GLY A 178 3.19 -1.62 33.67
C GLY A 178 2.94 -1.60 35.18
N ARG A 179 3.51 -0.63 35.91
CA ARG A 179 3.27 -0.46 37.36
C ARG A 179 1.82 -0.13 37.70
N LYS A 180 1.10 0.52 36.78
CA LYS A 180 -0.33 0.83 36.89
C LYS A 180 -1.24 -0.33 36.49
N GLY A 181 -0.68 -1.49 36.15
CA GLY A 181 -1.43 -2.71 35.88
C GLY A 181 -2.01 -2.81 34.47
N VAL A 182 -1.57 -1.95 33.52
CA VAL A 182 -2.00 -2.04 32.12
C VAL A 182 -1.59 -3.41 31.55
N LYS A 183 -2.53 -4.07 30.88
CA LYS A 183 -2.34 -5.36 30.22
C LYS A 183 -2.58 -5.21 28.71
N ILE A 184 -1.79 -5.93 27.92
CA ILE A 184 -1.94 -6.02 26.47
C ILE A 184 -2.36 -7.46 26.17
N ARG A 185 -3.37 -7.61 25.31
CA ARG A 185 -3.79 -8.91 24.77
C ARG A 185 -4.10 -8.75 23.28
N THR A 186 -4.02 -9.85 22.56
CA THR A 186 -4.49 -9.92 21.17
C THR A 186 -6.02 -9.90 21.16
N ALA A 187 -6.60 -9.28 20.13
CA ALA A 187 -8.03 -9.34 19.90
C ALA A 187 -8.43 -10.75 19.45
N GLU A 188 -9.53 -11.28 19.99
CA GLU A 188 -9.98 -12.66 19.75
C GLU A 188 -11.14 -12.73 18.76
N ASP A 189 -12.03 -11.73 18.79
CA ASP A 189 -13.25 -11.74 17.98
C ASP A 189 -13.70 -10.33 17.53
N LYS A 190 -14.88 -10.26 16.90
CA LYS A 190 -15.49 -9.00 16.45
C LYS A 190 -15.96 -8.08 17.58
N ASN A 191 -16.18 -8.59 18.79
CA ASN A 191 -16.56 -7.76 19.94
C ASN A 191 -15.39 -6.86 20.36
N ASP A 192 -14.15 -7.35 20.24
CA ASP A 192 -12.95 -6.54 20.45
C ASP A 192 -12.84 -5.39 19.44
N LEU A 193 -13.26 -5.62 18.20
CA LEU A 193 -13.32 -4.55 17.20
C LEU A 193 -14.33 -3.47 17.58
N GLN A 194 -15.45 -3.82 18.20
CA GLN A 194 -16.41 -2.83 18.71
C GLN A 194 -15.82 -2.01 19.86
N VAL A 195 -15.02 -2.63 20.74
CA VAL A 195 -14.30 -1.91 21.80
C VAL A 195 -13.33 -0.90 21.18
N PHE A 196 -12.54 -1.32 20.19
CA PHE A 196 -11.64 -0.43 19.46
C PHE A 196 -12.40 0.72 18.80
N TYR A 197 -13.53 0.44 18.14
CA TYR A 197 -14.31 1.45 17.44
C TYR A 197 -14.86 2.52 18.40
N ARG A 198 -15.34 2.14 19.58
CA ARG A 198 -15.77 3.12 20.61
C ARG A 198 -14.65 4.05 21.05
N ILE A 199 -13.44 3.51 21.26
CA ILE A 199 -12.26 4.31 21.61
C ILE A 199 -11.89 5.26 20.47
N LEU A 200 -12.00 4.79 19.22
CA LEU A 200 -11.77 5.60 18.02
C LEU A 200 -12.80 6.73 17.91
N GLU A 201 -14.08 6.49 18.19
CA GLU A 201 -15.14 7.50 18.23
C GLU A 201 -14.88 8.57 19.28
N GLU A 202 -14.57 8.18 20.51
CA GLU A 202 -14.21 9.13 21.58
C GLU A 202 -13.01 9.99 21.19
N THR A 203 -12.01 9.37 20.55
CA THR A 203 -10.81 10.05 20.08
C THR A 203 -11.12 11.01 18.92
N ALA A 204 -11.96 10.59 17.97
CA ALA A 204 -12.41 11.40 16.84
C ALA A 204 -13.20 12.63 17.29
N ILE A 205 -14.07 12.49 18.29
CA ILE A 205 -14.82 13.61 18.89
C ILE A 205 -13.87 14.58 19.60
N ARG A 206 -12.98 14.06 20.45
CA ARG A 206 -12.02 14.88 21.21
C ARG A 206 -11.09 15.66 20.29
N ASP A 207 -10.55 15.00 19.28
CA ASP A 207 -9.50 15.53 18.41
C ASP A 207 -10.05 16.10 17.09
N LYS A 208 -11.39 16.08 16.93
CA LYS A 208 -12.17 16.68 15.82
C LYS A 208 -11.79 16.19 14.43
N PHE A 209 -11.71 14.88 14.22
CA PHE A 209 -11.53 14.27 12.91
C PHE A 209 -12.64 13.28 12.55
N LEU A 210 -12.78 12.98 11.25
CA LEU A 210 -13.78 12.03 10.75
C LEU A 210 -13.22 10.61 10.70
N ILE A 211 -14.00 9.63 11.13
CA ILE A 211 -13.74 8.21 10.88
C ILE A 211 -14.21 7.89 9.46
N ARG A 212 -13.32 7.34 8.62
CA ARG A 212 -13.56 7.09 7.19
C ARG A 212 -13.51 5.61 6.86
#